data_AF-A0A0C3CX04-F1
#
_entry.id   AF-A0A0C3CX04-F1
#
_cell.length_a   1.000
_cell.length_b   1.000
_cell.length_c   1.000
_cell.angle_alpha   90.00
_cell.angle_beta   90.00
_cell.angle_gamma   90.00
#
_symmetry.space_group_name_H-M   'P 1'
#
loop_
_entity.id
_entity.type
_entity.pdbx_description
1 polymer ?
#
loop_
_entity_poly.entity_id
_entity_poly.type
_entity_poly.pdbx_seq_one_letter_code
_entity_poly.pdbx_strand_id
1 'polypeptide(L)'
;MLRNFVRHSTPWTRTVQVRTSALLTTDTFFAAPRLLVLRPSASPFSRLTWRNVMRDTRTDISCSLSSLQCRSYSTPGREPADEDPNSSASSQPEATWVTILESTAQAPFLKQRLPDPESALRRAFTLFYQVILSLNTVGDPEAASHLLLAFKTAPVFPTSDIGRARRAIAIIISTIINDISAIPLSAPVREKHPEIFGIHGALVPLSAMHLGDPNGEVEDWREFWARAEPILLELDGKLYDAGFGVDVDDIIKEQSQKEKKEES
;
A
#
# COMPACT_ATOMS: atom_id res chain seq x y z
N MET A 1 46.66 39.66 -47.10
CA MET A 1 45.27 40.00 -47.46
C MET A 1 44.46 40.06 -46.17
N LEU A 2 44.05 41.28 -45.79
CA LEU A 2 43.26 41.64 -44.60
C LEU A 2 41.77 41.77 -44.99
N ARG A 3 40.86 41.22 -44.19
CA ARG A 3 39.49 41.73 -43.92
C ARG A 3 39.10 41.22 -42.52
N ASN A 4 39.27 42.00 -41.45
CA ASN A 4 38.37 43.04 -40.92
C ASN A 4 36.89 42.64 -40.91
N PHE A 5 36.36 42.30 -39.73
CA PHE A 5 34.96 42.55 -39.40
C PHE A 5 34.85 43.24 -38.04
N VAL A 6 34.06 44.30 -38.04
CA VAL A 6 33.96 45.36 -37.04
C VAL A 6 32.82 45.06 -36.05
N ARG A 7 33.03 45.58 -34.84
CA ARG A 7 32.13 45.79 -33.68
C ARG A 7 30.65 46.02 -34.01
N HIS A 8 29.75 45.70 -33.08
CA HIS A 8 29.01 46.71 -32.30
C HIS A 8 28.27 46.11 -31.08
N SER A 9 28.41 46.80 -29.96
CA SER A 9 27.75 46.63 -28.68
C SER A 9 26.41 47.38 -28.65
N THR A 10 25.37 46.88 -27.96
CA THR A 10 24.76 47.50 -26.75
C THR A 10 23.41 46.86 -26.36
N PRO A 11 23.04 46.93 -25.05
CA PRO A 11 21.86 46.30 -24.47
C PRO A 11 20.66 47.25 -24.40
N TRP A 12 19.44 46.71 -24.38
CA TRP A 12 18.23 47.48 -24.05
C TRP A 12 17.70 47.07 -22.69
N THR A 13 17.90 47.96 -21.72
CA THR A 13 17.13 48.09 -20.49
C THR A 13 15.77 48.70 -20.83
N ARG A 14 14.68 48.19 -20.23
CA ARG A 14 13.41 48.92 -20.14
C ARG A 14 12.84 48.80 -18.74
N THR A 15 13.05 49.87 -17.99
CA THR A 15 12.35 50.22 -16.76
C THR A 15 11.06 50.92 -17.16
N VAL A 16 9.91 50.53 -16.60
CA VAL A 16 8.73 51.42 -16.50
C VAL A 16 8.13 51.25 -15.10
N GLN A 17 7.89 52.40 -14.49
CA GLN A 17 7.56 52.64 -13.09
C GLN A 17 6.13 53.21 -13.02
N VAL A 18 5.31 52.65 -12.12
CA VAL A 18 4.30 53.28 -11.23
C VAL A 18 3.10 54.05 -11.83
N ARG A 19 1.89 53.66 -11.38
CA ARG A 19 0.88 54.48 -10.62
C ARG A 19 -0.45 53.71 -10.55
N THR A 20 -0.90 53.24 -9.38
CA THR A 20 -1.75 53.88 -8.34
C THR A 20 -3.19 54.24 -8.72
N SER A 21 -4.11 53.55 -8.01
CA SER A 21 -5.31 54.07 -7.30
C SER A 21 -6.71 53.98 -7.92
N ALA A 22 -7.63 53.48 -7.07
CA ALA A 22 -9.04 53.82 -6.81
C ALA A 22 -9.98 52.59 -6.94
N LEU A 23 -10.49 51.99 -5.86
CA LEU A 23 -11.62 52.39 -4.98
C LEU A 23 -12.99 52.40 -5.67
N LEU A 24 -13.89 51.46 -5.28
CA LEU A 24 -15.21 51.66 -4.63
C LEU A 24 -16.28 50.63 -5.03
N THR A 25 -16.88 50.00 -3.99
CA THR A 25 -18.30 49.57 -3.77
C THR A 25 -19.06 48.84 -4.89
N THR A 26 -19.83 47.78 -4.61
CA THR A 26 -21.06 47.80 -3.79
C THR A 26 -21.45 46.44 -3.20
N ASP A 27 -22.12 46.52 -2.06
CA ASP A 27 -23.01 45.54 -1.43
C ASP A 27 -23.87 44.70 -2.37
N THR A 28 -24.15 43.45 -1.99
CA THR A 28 -25.53 42.94 -1.90
C THR A 28 -25.59 41.67 -1.05
N PHE A 29 -26.39 41.76 0.01
CA PHE A 29 -26.93 40.69 0.84
C PHE A 29 -27.46 39.50 0.03
N PHE A 30 -27.27 38.27 0.50
CA PHE A 30 -28.36 37.29 0.56
C PHE A 30 -28.17 36.25 1.67
N ALA A 31 -29.31 35.91 2.24
CA ALA A 31 -29.59 35.13 3.44
C ALA A 31 -28.88 33.77 3.60
N ALA A 32 -28.61 33.44 4.87
CA ALA A 32 -28.42 32.06 5.32
C ALA A 32 -29.69 31.21 5.12
N PRO A 33 -29.53 29.89 4.99
CA PRO A 33 -30.26 29.05 5.93
C PRO A 33 -29.37 27.99 6.57
N ARG A 34 -29.62 27.79 7.87
CA ARG A 34 -29.17 26.65 8.67
C ARG A 34 -29.48 25.34 7.96
N LEU A 35 -28.46 24.54 7.67
CA LEU A 35 -28.61 23.11 7.42
C LEU A 35 -28.07 22.33 8.62
N LEU A 36 -28.96 21.52 9.17
CA LEU A 36 -28.72 20.57 10.24
C LEU A 36 -27.63 19.59 9.81
N VAL A 37 -26.58 19.49 10.60
CA VAL A 37 -25.54 18.47 10.47
C VAL A 37 -26.15 17.13 10.87
N LEU A 38 -26.63 16.36 9.88
CA LEU A 38 -26.85 14.94 10.03
C LEU A 38 -25.49 14.26 10.03
N ARG A 39 -25.03 13.88 11.23
CA ARG A 39 -23.92 12.94 11.42
C ARG A 39 -24.28 11.62 10.72
N PRO A 40 -23.44 11.10 9.79
CA PRO A 40 -23.53 9.71 9.40
C PRO A 40 -23.09 8.88 10.62
N SER A 41 -24.01 8.05 11.10
CA SER A 41 -23.72 6.96 12.02
C SER A 41 -22.76 5.99 11.35
N ALA A 42 -21.46 6.20 11.52
CA ALA A 42 -20.46 5.20 11.18
C ALA A 42 -20.64 4.00 12.11
N SER A 43 -20.96 2.84 11.53
CA SER A 43 -20.95 1.56 12.22
C SER A 43 -19.59 1.38 12.94
N PRO A 44 -19.57 1.14 14.26
CA PRO A 44 -18.33 1.10 15.04
C PRO A 44 -17.55 -0.21 14.90
N PHE A 45 -18.04 -1.19 14.15
CA PHE A 45 -17.50 -2.57 14.24
C PHE A 45 -16.26 -2.87 13.40
N SER A 46 -15.93 -2.09 12.37
CA SER A 46 -14.76 -2.38 11.50
C SER A 46 -13.50 -1.57 11.82
N ARG A 47 -13.56 -0.62 12.77
CA ARG A 47 -12.39 0.20 13.19
C ARG A 47 -11.49 -0.48 14.22
N LEU A 48 -11.90 -1.64 14.76
CA LEU A 48 -11.32 -2.23 15.98
C LEU A 48 -10.32 -3.37 15.76
N THR A 49 -10.20 -3.93 14.55
CA THR A 49 -9.28 -5.06 14.30
C THR A 49 -7.87 -4.58 13.95
N TRP A 50 -7.72 -3.58 13.08
CA TRP A 50 -6.40 -3.11 12.62
C TRP A 50 -5.65 -2.26 13.64
N ARG A 51 -6.36 -1.37 14.35
CA ARG A 51 -5.72 -0.40 15.25
C ARG A 51 -5.26 -1.01 16.58
N ASN A 52 -5.76 -2.20 16.94
CA ASN A 52 -5.35 -2.90 18.16
C ASN A 52 -4.18 -3.86 17.87
N VAL A 53 -4.21 -4.60 16.76
CA VAL A 53 -3.13 -5.53 16.37
C VAL A 53 -1.80 -4.81 16.10
N MET A 54 -1.84 -3.61 15.52
CA MET A 54 -0.62 -2.83 15.21
C MET A 54 -0.17 -1.86 16.32
N ARG A 55 -1.00 -1.64 17.36
CA ARG A 55 -0.66 -0.67 18.43
C ARG A 55 0.02 -1.33 19.63
N ASP A 56 -0.19 -2.63 19.85
CA ASP A 56 0.45 -3.38 20.94
C ASP A 56 1.95 -3.65 20.71
N THR A 57 2.48 -3.47 19.50
CA THR A 57 3.92 -3.61 19.24
C THR A 57 4.73 -2.33 19.53
N ARG A 58 4.09 -1.29 20.07
CA ARG A 58 4.73 0.02 20.33
C ARG A 58 5.10 0.27 21.80
N THR A 59 4.87 -0.69 22.70
CA THR A 59 5.21 -0.59 24.12
C THR A 59 6.17 -1.70 24.54
N ASP A 60 7.32 -1.27 25.08
CA ASP A 60 8.35 -2.00 25.81
C ASP A 60 9.25 -3.01 25.07
N ILE A 61 10.34 -2.48 24.48
CA ILE A 61 11.60 -3.23 24.39
C ILE A 61 12.68 -2.45 25.16
N SER A 62 12.63 -2.61 26.47
CA SER A 62 13.75 -2.40 27.38
C SER A 62 13.89 -3.69 28.20
N CYS A 63 14.41 -4.75 27.60
CA CYS A 63 14.88 -5.91 28.34
C CYS A 63 16.16 -6.45 27.70
N SER A 64 17.28 -6.04 28.30
CA SER A 64 18.51 -6.81 28.55
C SER A 64 18.83 -7.94 27.56
N LEU A 65 19.66 -7.63 26.57
CA LEU A 65 20.55 -8.58 25.91
C LEU A 65 21.62 -9.07 26.92
N SER A 66 21.29 -10.09 27.72
CA SER A 66 22.26 -10.83 28.52
C SER A 66 21.88 -12.31 28.54
N SER A 67 22.80 -13.15 28.06
CA SER A 67 22.82 -14.63 28.08
C SER A 67 21.91 -15.38 27.11
N LEU A 68 22.36 -15.53 25.86
CA LEU A 68 22.13 -16.76 25.10
C LEU A 68 23.37 -17.64 25.25
N GLN A 69 23.37 -18.51 26.26
CA GLN A 69 24.26 -19.67 26.29
C GLN A 69 23.74 -20.68 25.27
N CYS A 70 24.57 -21.01 24.28
CA CYS A 70 24.37 -22.14 23.38
C CYS A 70 24.19 -23.42 24.21
N ARG A 71 22.96 -23.96 24.26
CA ARG A 71 22.75 -25.36 24.68
C ARG A 71 23.01 -26.27 23.49
N SER A 72 24.19 -26.88 23.50
CA SER A 72 24.49 -28.04 22.67
C SER A 72 23.87 -29.27 23.31
N TYR A 73 22.87 -29.90 22.68
CA TYR A 73 22.35 -31.20 23.11
C TYR A 73 22.98 -32.30 22.27
N SER A 74 23.81 -33.12 22.91
CA SER A 74 24.20 -34.44 22.40
C SER A 74 23.04 -35.42 22.56
N THR A 75 22.74 -36.15 21.49
CA THR A 75 21.79 -37.25 21.39
C THR A 75 22.24 -38.50 22.17
N PRO A 76 21.30 -39.32 22.67
CA PRO A 76 21.49 -40.76 22.75
C PRO A 76 20.67 -41.47 21.66
N GLY A 77 21.31 -42.44 21.01
CA GLY A 77 20.72 -43.26 19.95
C GLY A 77 19.50 -44.06 20.41
N ARG A 78 18.49 -44.12 19.56
CA ARG A 78 17.31 -44.96 19.71
C ARG A 78 17.17 -45.85 18.47
N GLU A 79 17.08 -47.15 18.71
CA GLU A 79 16.90 -48.23 17.74
C GLU A 79 15.61 -48.06 16.91
N PRO A 80 15.55 -48.66 15.70
CA PRO A 80 14.41 -48.54 14.80
C PRO A 80 13.27 -49.44 15.28
N ALA A 81 12.14 -48.82 15.66
CA ALA A 81 10.89 -49.51 15.92
C ALA A 81 9.89 -49.13 14.82
N ASP A 82 9.52 -50.14 14.04
CA ASP A 82 8.30 -50.35 13.25
C ASP A 82 7.55 -49.12 12.73
N GLU A 83 7.67 -48.92 11.42
CA GLU A 83 6.88 -47.99 10.63
C GLU A 83 5.41 -48.44 10.55
N ASP A 84 4.51 -47.71 11.19
CA ASP A 84 3.08 -47.72 10.87
C ASP A 84 2.87 -46.97 9.53
N PRO A 85 2.38 -47.62 8.45
CA PRO A 85 2.28 -46.99 7.13
C PRO A 85 1.02 -46.13 6.95
N ASN A 86 0.37 -45.69 8.03
CA ASN A 86 -0.95 -45.05 7.94
C ASN A 86 -1.06 -43.72 8.69
N SER A 87 0.04 -42.98 8.81
CA SER A 87 -0.02 -41.55 9.11
C SER A 87 -0.12 -40.77 7.81
N SER A 88 -1.32 -40.74 7.24
CA SER A 88 -1.72 -39.81 6.19
C SER A 88 -1.67 -38.39 6.76
N ALA A 89 -0.46 -37.87 6.93
CA ALA A 89 -0.22 -36.44 7.00
C ALA A 89 -0.81 -35.88 5.72
N SER A 90 -2.01 -35.29 5.82
CA SER A 90 -2.62 -34.59 4.72
C SER A 90 -1.69 -33.44 4.38
N SER A 91 -0.80 -33.68 3.42
CA SER A 91 -0.10 -32.67 2.66
C SER A 91 -1.14 -31.94 1.81
N GLN A 92 -2.07 -31.25 2.47
CA GLN A 92 -2.74 -30.14 1.82
C GLN A 92 -1.61 -29.22 1.37
N PRO A 93 -1.59 -28.80 0.10
CA PRO A 93 -0.66 -27.77 -0.29
C PRO A 93 -1.02 -26.57 0.57
N GLU A 94 -0.18 -26.26 1.55
CA GLU A 94 -0.08 -24.91 2.10
C GLU A 94 0.04 -24.04 0.85
N ALA A 95 -1.07 -23.49 0.39
CA ALA A 95 -1.08 -22.43 -0.59
C ALA A 95 -0.38 -21.29 0.13
N THR A 96 0.95 -21.32 0.07
CA THR A 96 1.84 -20.44 0.80
C THR A 96 1.42 -19.06 0.37
N TRP A 97 0.94 -18.24 1.30
CA TRP A 97 0.48 -16.86 1.07
C TRP A 97 1.41 -16.07 0.11
N VAL A 98 2.70 -16.42 0.05
CA VAL A 98 3.69 -16.01 -0.94
C VAL A 98 3.26 -16.27 -2.38
N THR A 99 2.80 -17.47 -2.72
CA THR A 99 2.33 -17.86 -4.05
C THR A 99 1.15 -17.00 -4.50
N ILE A 100 0.26 -16.60 -3.58
CA ILE A 100 -0.85 -15.69 -3.88
C ILE A 100 -0.30 -14.30 -4.26
N LEU A 101 0.66 -13.79 -3.48
CA LEU A 101 1.31 -12.51 -3.77
C LEU A 101 2.06 -12.54 -5.09
N GLU A 102 2.83 -13.60 -5.37
CA GLU A 102 3.56 -13.75 -6.62
C GLU A 102 2.64 -13.86 -7.83
N SER A 103 1.59 -14.68 -7.72
CA SER A 103 0.57 -14.80 -8.77
C SER A 103 -0.09 -13.44 -9.05
N THR A 104 -0.42 -12.70 -7.99
CA THR A 104 -0.97 -11.34 -8.11
C THR A 104 0.02 -10.40 -8.79
N ALA A 105 1.27 -10.37 -8.35
CA ALA A 105 2.33 -9.53 -8.91
C ALA A 105 2.65 -9.86 -10.37
N GLN A 106 2.48 -11.11 -10.79
CA GLN A 106 2.67 -11.56 -12.18
C GLN A 106 1.42 -11.41 -13.05
N ALA A 107 0.29 -11.03 -12.47
CA ALA A 107 -0.97 -11.04 -13.20
C ALA A 107 -0.96 -10.03 -14.37
N PRO A 108 -1.41 -10.44 -15.57
CA PRO A 108 -1.31 -9.61 -16.76
C PRO A 108 -2.15 -8.33 -16.65
N PHE A 109 -3.22 -8.35 -15.86
CA PHE A 109 -4.09 -7.19 -15.65
C PHE A 109 -3.38 -6.02 -14.94
N LEU A 110 -2.29 -6.26 -14.20
CA LEU A 110 -1.51 -5.18 -13.58
C LEU A 110 -0.80 -4.30 -14.61
N LYS A 111 -0.47 -4.86 -15.78
CA LYS A 111 0.18 -4.11 -16.88
C LYS A 111 -0.84 -3.29 -17.69
N GLN A 112 -2.13 -3.57 -17.53
CA GLN A 112 -3.19 -2.86 -18.24
C GLN A 112 -3.55 -1.59 -17.50
N ARG A 113 -3.47 -0.46 -18.22
CA ARG A 113 -3.98 0.83 -17.74
C ARG A 113 -5.50 0.81 -17.72
N LEU A 114 -6.08 1.16 -16.58
CA LEU A 114 -7.53 1.29 -16.45
C LEU A 114 -7.99 2.65 -17.02
N PRO A 115 -9.05 2.67 -17.85
CA PRO A 115 -9.55 3.92 -18.45
C PRO A 115 -10.30 4.78 -17.45
N ASP A 116 -10.94 4.16 -16.46
CA ASP A 116 -11.76 4.82 -15.46
C ASP A 116 -10.95 5.12 -14.18
N PRO A 117 -10.88 6.38 -13.71
CA PRO A 117 -10.19 6.74 -12.49
C PRO A 117 -10.70 6.03 -11.24
N GLU A 118 -12.02 5.82 -11.11
CA GLU A 118 -12.58 5.15 -9.93
C GLU A 118 -12.18 3.68 -9.90
N SER A 119 -12.22 3.01 -11.05
CA SER A 119 -11.73 1.64 -11.21
C SER A 119 -10.25 1.50 -10.84
N ALA A 120 -9.41 2.49 -11.14
CA ALA A 120 -8.01 2.50 -10.72
C ALA A 120 -7.86 2.56 -9.19
N LEU A 121 -8.66 3.38 -8.51
CA LEU A 121 -8.67 3.47 -7.05
C LEU A 121 -9.23 2.20 -6.39
N ARG A 122 -10.27 1.58 -6.97
CA ARG A 122 -10.78 0.28 -6.50
C ARG A 122 -9.73 -0.82 -6.65
N ARG A 123 -9.03 -0.88 -7.78
CA ARG A 123 -7.92 -1.83 -7.97
C ARG A 123 -6.81 -1.59 -6.95
N ALA A 124 -6.44 -0.34 -6.72
CA ALA A 124 -5.44 0.01 -5.70
C ALA A 124 -5.85 -0.49 -4.31
N PHE A 125 -7.11 -0.29 -3.91
CA PHE A 125 -7.65 -0.81 -2.65
C PHE A 125 -7.59 -2.35 -2.59
N THR A 126 -8.06 -3.04 -3.62
CA THR A 126 -8.04 -4.53 -3.64
C THR A 126 -6.62 -5.07 -3.51
N LEU A 127 -5.65 -4.43 -4.16
CA LEU A 127 -4.24 -4.82 -4.06
C LEU A 127 -3.66 -4.57 -2.66
N PHE A 128 -4.00 -3.44 -2.03
CA PHE A 128 -3.66 -3.20 -0.62
C PHE A 128 -4.21 -4.27 0.29
N TYR A 129 -5.50 -4.55 0.16
CA TYR A 129 -6.19 -5.53 0.96
C TYR A 129 -5.56 -6.92 0.79
N GLN A 130 -5.17 -7.30 -0.41
CA GLN A 130 -4.46 -8.55 -0.67
C GLN A 130 -3.12 -8.63 0.06
N VAL A 131 -2.30 -7.56 0.01
CA VAL A 131 -1.02 -7.51 0.74
C VAL A 131 -1.25 -7.65 2.24
N ILE A 132 -2.21 -6.90 2.76
CA ILE A 132 -2.56 -6.89 4.17
C ILE A 132 -3.04 -8.27 4.62
N LEU A 133 -3.99 -8.89 3.90
CA LEU A 133 -4.48 -10.23 4.21
C LEU A 133 -3.35 -11.25 4.20
N SER A 134 -2.49 -11.24 3.18
CA SER A 134 -1.37 -12.16 3.04
C SER A 134 -0.41 -12.10 4.23
N LEU A 135 -0.16 -10.91 4.77
CA LEU A 135 0.71 -10.73 5.95
C LEU A 135 0.04 -11.14 7.27
N ASN A 136 -1.28 -11.28 7.31
CA ASN A 136 -2.06 -11.70 8.49
C ASN A 136 -2.57 -13.15 8.40
N THR A 137 -2.06 -13.95 7.47
CA THR A 137 -2.56 -15.32 7.21
C THR A 137 -2.33 -16.32 8.34
N VAL A 138 -1.50 -15.99 9.32
CA VAL A 138 -1.19 -16.90 10.43
C VAL A 138 -2.29 -16.82 11.48
N GLY A 139 -3.03 -17.92 11.66
CA GLY A 139 -4.13 -17.99 12.62
C GLY A 139 -3.71 -17.85 14.09
N ASP A 140 -2.42 -18.02 14.38
CA ASP A 140 -1.82 -17.72 15.68
C ASP A 140 -1.28 -16.27 15.70
N PRO A 141 -1.76 -15.40 16.60
CA PRO A 141 -1.33 -14.00 16.68
C PRO A 141 0.15 -13.82 17.04
N GLU A 142 0.75 -14.75 17.81
CA GLU A 142 2.18 -14.68 18.14
C GLU A 142 3.03 -14.97 16.90
N ALA A 143 2.73 -16.06 16.19
CA ALA A 143 3.40 -16.37 14.94
C ALA A 143 3.18 -15.30 13.86
N ALA A 144 2.01 -14.66 13.78
CA ALA A 144 1.77 -13.51 12.91
C ALA A 144 2.69 -12.32 13.27
N SER A 145 2.86 -12.04 14.57
CA SER A 145 3.74 -10.97 15.06
C SER A 145 5.21 -11.25 14.74
N HIS A 146 5.65 -12.51 14.91
CA HIS A 146 6.99 -12.94 14.53
C HIS A 146 7.22 -12.85 13.02
N LEU A 147 6.23 -13.25 12.21
CA LEU A 147 6.28 -13.12 10.76
C LEU A 147 6.41 -11.66 10.34
N LEU A 148 5.61 -10.75 10.90
CA LEU A 148 5.68 -9.32 10.61
C LEU A 148 7.03 -8.72 11.00
N LEU A 149 7.57 -9.10 12.16
CA LEU A 149 8.89 -8.64 12.60
C LEU A 149 9.99 -9.13 11.65
N ALA A 150 9.96 -10.41 11.27
CA ALA A 150 10.89 -11.00 10.32
C ALA A 150 10.74 -10.35 8.93
N PHE A 151 9.52 -10.17 8.47
CA PHE A 151 9.19 -9.49 7.21
C PHE A 151 9.73 -8.07 7.17
N LYS A 152 9.75 -7.35 8.30
CA LYS A 152 10.29 -5.99 8.41
C LYS A 152 11.82 -5.92 8.51
N THR A 153 12.44 -6.84 9.26
CA THR A 153 13.83 -6.63 9.72
C THR A 153 14.81 -7.72 9.33
N ALA A 154 14.36 -8.92 8.97
CA ALA A 154 15.27 -10.03 8.74
C ALA A 154 16.14 -9.79 7.49
N PRO A 155 17.44 -10.12 7.54
CA PRO A 155 18.24 -10.32 6.34
C PRO A 155 17.77 -11.63 5.69
N VAL A 156 17.26 -11.54 4.46
CA VAL A 156 16.64 -12.69 3.79
C VAL A 156 17.26 -12.90 2.44
N PHE A 157 17.45 -14.17 2.07
CA PHE A 157 17.85 -14.52 0.71
C PHE A 157 16.67 -14.26 -0.25
N PRO A 158 16.93 -13.81 -1.49
CA PRO A 158 15.86 -13.53 -2.47
C PRO A 158 14.95 -14.71 -2.78
N THR A 159 15.44 -15.95 -2.61
CA THR A 159 14.69 -17.20 -2.84
C THR A 159 13.89 -17.68 -1.64
N SER A 160 14.11 -17.10 -0.45
CA SER A 160 13.31 -17.41 0.73
C SER A 160 11.88 -16.90 0.58
N ASP A 161 10.94 -17.47 1.31
CA ASP A 161 9.53 -17.06 1.28
C ASP A 161 9.33 -15.57 1.62
N ILE A 162 10.05 -15.06 2.63
CA ILE A 162 10.04 -13.64 2.96
C ILE A 162 10.64 -12.80 1.82
N GLY A 163 11.78 -13.22 1.25
CA GLY A 163 12.41 -12.51 0.13
C GLY A 163 11.51 -12.42 -1.11
N ARG A 164 10.87 -13.54 -1.46
CA ARG A 164 9.89 -13.65 -2.54
C ARG A 164 8.66 -12.77 -2.29
N ALA A 165 8.11 -12.81 -1.07
CA ALA A 165 6.99 -11.97 -0.69
C ALA A 165 7.32 -10.47 -0.75
N ARG A 166 8.49 -10.06 -0.26
CA ARG A 166 8.96 -8.66 -0.34
C ARG A 166 9.03 -8.19 -1.79
N ARG A 167 9.59 -9.01 -2.69
CA ARG A 167 9.63 -8.73 -4.13
C ARG A 167 8.24 -8.58 -4.74
N ALA A 168 7.33 -9.52 -4.45
CA ALA A 168 5.96 -9.45 -4.94
C ALA A 168 5.23 -8.20 -4.44
N ILE A 169 5.38 -7.86 -3.15
CA ILE A 169 4.79 -6.68 -2.54
C ILE A 169 5.38 -5.39 -3.14
N ALA A 170 6.68 -5.34 -3.41
CA ALA A 170 7.30 -4.22 -4.11
C ALA A 170 6.65 -3.97 -5.48
N ILE A 171 6.44 -5.02 -6.28
CA ILE A 171 5.77 -4.94 -7.59
C ILE A 171 4.32 -4.46 -7.44
N ILE A 172 3.60 -5.00 -6.46
CA ILE A 172 2.21 -4.60 -6.18
C ILE A 172 2.14 -3.11 -5.80
N ILE A 173 3.02 -2.65 -4.89
CA ILE A 173 3.05 -1.24 -4.46
C ILE A 173 3.41 -0.32 -5.63
N SER A 174 4.41 -0.67 -6.44
CA SER A 174 4.75 0.10 -7.64
C SER A 174 3.56 0.20 -8.61
N THR A 175 2.77 -0.88 -8.74
CA THR A 175 1.55 -0.87 -9.55
C THR A 175 0.50 0.07 -8.98
N ILE A 176 0.24 0.02 -7.67
CA ILE A 176 -0.69 0.93 -6.98
C ILE A 176 -0.30 2.39 -7.23
N ILE A 177 0.99 2.71 -7.06
CA ILE A 177 1.50 4.07 -7.25
C ILE A 177 1.33 4.51 -8.71
N ASN A 178 1.59 3.64 -9.67
CA ASN A 178 1.40 3.91 -11.09
C ASN A 178 -0.09 4.14 -11.44
N ASP A 179 -0.99 3.33 -10.88
CA ASP A 179 -2.43 3.46 -11.09
C ASP A 179 -2.97 4.81 -10.62
N ILE A 180 -2.60 5.22 -9.41
CA ILE A 180 -3.03 6.52 -8.85
C ILE A 180 -2.35 7.67 -9.61
N SER A 181 -1.09 7.52 -10.00
CA SER A 181 -0.36 8.53 -10.80
C SER A 181 -0.96 8.73 -12.19
N ALA A 182 -1.53 7.68 -12.78
CA ALA A 182 -2.11 7.71 -14.11
C ALA A 182 -3.43 8.49 -14.19
N ILE A 183 -4.04 8.83 -13.05
CA ILE A 183 -5.28 9.62 -12.96
C ILE A 183 -4.98 11.08 -13.33
N PRO A 184 -5.61 11.66 -14.37
CA PRO A 184 -5.37 13.04 -14.78
C PRO A 184 -5.62 14.05 -13.67
N LEU A 185 -4.86 15.16 -13.66
CA LEU A 185 -5.05 16.25 -12.68
C LEU A 185 -6.44 16.90 -12.76
N SER A 186 -7.08 16.87 -13.93
CA SER A 186 -8.42 17.39 -14.18
C SER A 186 -9.55 16.42 -13.83
N ALA A 187 -9.24 15.21 -13.33
CA ALA A 187 -10.27 14.22 -13.03
C ALA A 187 -11.09 14.66 -11.79
N PRO A 188 -12.43 14.64 -11.83
CA PRO A 188 -13.30 15.05 -10.71
C PRO A 188 -13.01 14.30 -9.40
N VAL A 189 -12.50 13.06 -9.49
CA VAL A 189 -12.12 12.25 -8.34
C VAL A 189 -11.02 12.91 -7.49
N ARG A 190 -10.14 13.72 -8.10
CA ARG A 190 -9.09 14.47 -7.39
C ARG A 190 -9.66 15.61 -6.56
N GLU A 191 -10.70 16.27 -7.07
CA GLU A 191 -11.41 17.32 -6.34
C GLU A 191 -12.23 16.74 -5.19
N LYS A 192 -12.87 15.58 -5.40
CA LYS A 192 -13.66 14.88 -4.38
C LYS A 192 -12.81 14.28 -3.25
N HIS A 193 -11.61 13.78 -3.56
CA HIS A 193 -10.77 13.04 -2.61
C HIS A 193 -9.32 13.56 -2.55
N PRO A 194 -9.09 14.84 -2.23
CA PRO A 194 -7.75 15.44 -2.26
C PRO A 194 -6.77 14.73 -1.30
N GLU A 195 -7.27 14.20 -0.18
CA GLU A 195 -6.49 13.49 0.84
C GLU A 195 -5.73 12.28 0.24
N ILE A 196 -6.40 11.49 -0.60
CA ILE A 196 -5.84 10.28 -1.23
C ILE A 196 -4.63 10.65 -2.08
N PHE A 197 -4.76 11.73 -2.87
CA PHE A 197 -3.69 12.20 -3.75
C PHE A 197 -2.56 12.91 -2.99
N GLY A 198 -2.86 13.54 -1.85
CA GLY A 198 -1.86 14.08 -0.94
C GLY A 198 -0.97 12.97 -0.35
N ILE A 199 -1.58 11.89 0.15
CA ILE A 199 -0.88 10.73 0.69
C ILE A 199 -0.08 10.00 -0.40
N HIS A 200 -0.69 9.80 -1.58
CA HIS A 200 -0.01 9.24 -2.75
C HIS A 200 1.24 10.04 -3.13
N GLY A 201 1.18 11.37 -3.07
CA GLY A 201 2.32 12.23 -3.34
C GLY A 201 3.53 11.96 -2.44
N ALA A 202 3.32 11.49 -1.21
CA ALA A 202 4.39 11.08 -0.29
C ALA A 202 4.99 9.69 -0.64
N LEU A 203 4.22 8.80 -1.27
CA LEU A 203 4.70 7.47 -1.69
C LEU A 203 5.57 7.51 -2.95
N VAL A 204 5.28 8.43 -3.88
CA VAL A 204 6.02 8.56 -5.15
C VAL A 204 7.55 8.65 -4.96
N PRO A 205 8.09 9.58 -4.13
CA PRO A 205 9.54 9.66 -3.94
C PRO A 205 10.14 8.43 -3.26
N LEU A 206 9.40 7.78 -2.34
CA LEU A 206 9.85 6.54 -1.70
C LEU A 206 9.97 5.39 -2.70
N SER A 207 8.99 5.26 -3.59
CA SER A 207 9.03 4.27 -4.66
C SER A 207 10.15 4.54 -5.65
N ALA A 208 10.36 5.80 -6.05
CA ALA A 208 11.47 6.15 -6.94
C ALA A 208 12.85 5.86 -6.30
N MET A 209 12.98 6.02 -4.99
CA MET A 209 14.22 5.79 -4.26
C MET A 209 14.52 4.29 -4.04
N HIS A 210 13.51 3.48 -3.73
CA HIS A 210 13.71 2.11 -3.25
C HIS A 210 13.19 1.02 -4.20
N LEU A 211 12.25 1.34 -5.10
CA LEU A 211 11.56 0.36 -5.97
C LEU A 211 11.88 0.58 -7.46
N GLY A 212 13.03 1.18 -7.76
CA GLY A 212 13.45 1.49 -9.13
C GLY A 212 13.76 0.26 -10.00
N ASP A 213 14.00 -0.90 -9.39
CA ASP A 213 14.21 -2.15 -10.12
C ASP A 213 12.86 -2.73 -10.62
N PRO A 214 12.67 -2.91 -11.94
CA PRO A 214 11.48 -3.56 -12.48
C PRO A 214 11.26 -4.99 -11.98
N ASN A 215 12.29 -5.68 -11.49
CA ASN A 215 12.16 -7.02 -10.92
C ASN A 215 11.68 -7.01 -9.47
N GLY A 216 11.52 -5.83 -8.86
CA GLY A 216 11.08 -5.69 -7.47
C GLY A 216 12.16 -5.99 -6.43
N GLU A 217 13.45 -6.00 -6.81
CA GLU A 217 14.52 -6.08 -5.81
C GLU A 217 14.63 -4.75 -5.07
N VAL A 218 14.73 -4.85 -3.74
CA VAL A 218 14.78 -3.69 -2.85
C VAL A 218 16.04 -3.82 -2.01
N GLU A 219 17.04 -2.99 -2.30
CA GLU A 219 18.34 -3.04 -1.62
C GLU A 219 18.23 -2.80 -0.11
N ASP A 220 17.44 -1.80 0.30
CA ASP A 220 17.14 -1.52 1.72
C ASP A 220 15.64 -1.66 2.01
N TRP A 221 15.18 -2.91 2.03
CA TRP A 221 13.79 -3.23 2.35
C TRP A 221 13.35 -2.66 3.71
N ARG A 222 14.24 -2.69 4.70
CA ARG A 222 13.91 -2.26 6.06
C ARG A 222 13.65 -0.75 6.10
N GLU A 223 14.50 0.04 5.46
CA GLU A 223 14.31 1.50 5.35
C GLU A 223 13.06 1.82 4.55
N PHE A 224 12.86 1.17 3.40
CA PHE A 224 11.67 1.35 2.58
C PHE A 224 10.39 1.06 3.38
N TRP A 225 10.28 -0.14 3.96
CA TRP A 225 9.06 -0.57 4.64
C TRP A 225 8.77 0.30 5.86
N ALA A 226 9.78 0.68 6.65
CA ALA A 226 9.59 1.53 7.83
C ALA A 226 8.98 2.90 7.48
N ARG A 227 9.24 3.44 6.28
CA ARG A 227 8.66 4.70 5.79
C ARG A 227 7.34 4.49 5.04
N ALA A 228 7.26 3.44 4.22
CA ALA A 228 6.10 3.18 3.38
C ALA A 228 4.90 2.67 4.20
N GLU A 229 5.10 1.73 5.12
CA GLU A 229 4.05 1.09 5.93
C GLU A 229 3.01 2.08 6.51
N PRO A 230 3.37 3.13 7.27
CA PRO A 230 2.38 4.05 7.81
C PRO A 230 1.60 4.81 6.74
N ILE A 231 2.24 5.14 5.61
CA ILE A 231 1.64 5.88 4.50
C ILE A 231 0.67 4.98 3.72
N LEU A 232 1.05 3.71 3.52
CA LEU A 232 0.21 2.70 2.86
C LEU A 232 -1.05 2.41 3.70
N LEU A 233 -0.91 2.27 5.02
CA LEU A 233 -2.04 2.09 5.93
C LEU A 233 -2.97 3.30 5.98
N GLU A 234 -2.42 4.51 5.92
CA GLU A 234 -3.23 5.73 5.84
C GLU A 234 -3.99 5.81 4.51
N LEU A 235 -3.32 5.49 3.40
CA LEU A 235 -3.92 5.46 2.06
C LEU A 235 -5.06 4.44 1.97
N ASP A 236 -4.83 3.22 2.49
CA ASP A 236 -5.85 2.17 2.58
C ASP A 236 -7.10 2.66 3.33
N GLY A 237 -6.91 3.25 4.51
CA GLY A 237 -8.03 3.82 5.29
C GLY A 237 -8.80 4.90 4.53
N LYS A 238 -8.12 5.77 3.78
CA LYS A 238 -8.77 6.80 2.96
C LYS A 238 -9.50 6.23 1.74
N LEU A 239 -8.96 5.19 1.11
CA LEU A 239 -9.63 4.49 0.01
C LEU A 239 -10.91 3.81 0.50
N TYR A 240 -10.85 3.17 1.66
CA TYR A 240 -12.02 2.57 2.32
C TYR A 240 -13.09 3.61 2.67
N ASP A 241 -12.71 4.69 3.37
CA ASP A 241 -13.62 5.76 3.77
C ASP A 241 -14.29 6.45 2.57
N ALA A 242 -13.62 6.49 1.41
CA ALA A 242 -14.15 7.04 0.17
C ALA A 242 -15.10 6.09 -0.59
N GLY A 243 -15.30 4.85 -0.11
CA GLY A 243 -16.18 3.87 -0.75
C GLY A 243 -15.54 3.15 -1.94
N PHE A 244 -14.21 3.18 -2.08
CA PHE A 244 -13.51 2.34 -3.05
C PHE A 244 -13.27 0.92 -2.52
N GLY A 245 -13.52 0.71 -1.23
CA GLY A 245 -13.54 -0.61 -0.62
C GLY A 245 -14.66 -1.47 -1.22
N VAL A 246 -14.34 -2.71 -1.55
CA VAL A 246 -15.39 -3.65 -1.93
C VAL A 246 -16.02 -4.20 -0.67
N ASP A 247 -17.33 -3.99 -0.49
CA ASP A 247 -18.05 -4.68 0.55
C ASP A 247 -18.11 -6.16 0.17
N VAL A 248 -17.33 -6.97 0.89
CA VAL A 248 -17.25 -8.42 0.66
C VAL A 248 -18.64 -9.05 0.78
N ASP A 249 -19.50 -8.50 1.64
CA ASP A 249 -20.88 -8.96 1.78
C ASP A 249 -21.69 -8.70 0.51
N ASP A 250 -21.39 -7.63 -0.23
CA ASP A 250 -22.08 -7.34 -1.48
C ASP A 250 -21.59 -8.24 -2.62
N ILE A 251 -20.29 -8.57 -2.68
CA ILE A 251 -19.81 -9.62 -3.61
C ILE A 251 -20.50 -10.95 -3.32
N ILE A 252 -20.54 -11.37 -2.05
CA ILE A 252 -21.13 -12.66 -1.66
C ILE A 252 -22.61 -12.68 -2.03
N LYS A 253 -23.37 -11.61 -1.74
CA LYS A 253 -24.78 -11.50 -2.13
C LYS A 253 -24.96 -11.58 -3.64
N GLU A 254 -24.13 -10.90 -4.43
CA GLU A 254 -24.21 -10.94 -5.90
C GLU A 254 -23.91 -12.33 -6.46
N GLN A 255 -22.92 -13.04 -5.92
CA GLN A 255 -22.61 -14.41 -6.32
C GLN A 255 -23.74 -15.37 -5.99
N SER A 256 -24.28 -15.32 -4.77
CA SER A 256 -25.44 -16.12 -4.38
C SER A 256 -26.69 -15.83 -5.20
N GLN A 257 -26.84 -14.62 -5.74
CA GLN A 257 -27.95 -14.28 -6.64
C GLN A 257 -27.74 -14.80 -8.07
N LYS A 258 -26.49 -14.88 -8.54
CA LYS A 258 -26.17 -15.45 -9.87
C LYS A 258 -26.38 -16.96 -9.89
N GLU A 259 -25.92 -17.66 -8.87
CA GLU A 259 -26.12 -19.11 -8.72
C GLU A 259 -27.61 -19.48 -8.73
N LYS A 260 -28.43 -18.74 -7.98
CA LYS A 260 -29.90 -18.93 -7.96
C LYS A 260 -30.59 -18.67 -9.31
N LYS A 261 -29.99 -17.86 -10.19
CA LYS A 261 -30.53 -17.58 -11.53
C LYS A 261 -30.11 -18.62 -12.56
N GLU A 262 -28.99 -19.31 -12.36
CA GLU A 262 -28.51 -20.37 -13.25
C GLU A 262 -29.18 -21.72 -12.96
N GLU A 263 -29.72 -21.90 -11.74
CA GLU A 263 -30.48 -23.10 -11.34
C GLU A 263 -31.98 -23.07 -11.69
N SER A 264 -32.51 -21.93 -12.17
CA SER A 264 -33.93 -21.75 -12.55
C SER A 264 -34.14 -21.68 -14.06
#